data_AF-A0AA41UHW3-F1
#
_entry.id   AF-A0AA41UHW3-F1
#
_cell.length_a   1.000
_cell.length_b   1.000
_cell.length_c   1.000
_cell.angle_alpha   90.00
_cell.angle_beta   90.00
_cell.angle_gamma   90.00
#
_symmetry.space_group_name_H-M   'P 1'
#
loop_
_entity.id
_entity.type
_entity.pdbx_description
1 polymer ?
#
loop_
_entity_poly.entity_id
_entity_poly.type
_entity_poly.pdbx_seq_one_letter_code
_entity_poly.pdbx_strand_id
1 'polypeptide(L)'
;MKTDRDTIHPAEFVIFGGSSDLTRRKLVPALFDLFADGWMPNDFRVLGISRSAMDDAQFRDHVCRGIGGNGRNGPEDKKAREAFFRPSALFCLRFEVKKPGVKLQLAPVMMQFYYREAFKVNSPGAYETLLLDILKGDTTLFLRDDQTEAAWSVMSPVLEFWNEMPPTDFPNYQAGSWGPAAADMLIAREGRT
;
A
#
# COMPACT_ATOMS: atom_id res chain seq x y z
N MET A 1 -22.68 7.02 14.66
CA MET A 1 -22.94 7.16 13.22
C MET A 1 -21.74 6.54 12.50
N LYS A 2 -21.90 5.40 11.82
CA LYS A 2 -20.77 4.80 11.08
C LYS A 2 -20.44 5.73 9.91
N THR A 3 -19.17 6.09 9.75
CA THR A 3 -18.70 6.98 8.69
C THR A 3 -18.83 6.30 7.33
N ASP A 4 -19.16 7.05 6.29
CA ASP A 4 -19.22 6.51 4.93
C ASP A 4 -17.81 6.13 4.45
N ARG A 5 -17.56 4.83 4.22
CA ARG A 5 -16.22 4.31 3.92
C ARG A 5 -15.62 4.88 2.63
N ASP A 6 -16.47 5.40 1.73
CA ASP A 6 -16.04 6.01 0.46
C ASP A 6 -15.54 7.46 0.61
N THR A 7 -15.73 8.06 1.79
CA THR A 7 -15.24 9.42 2.12
C THR A 7 -13.92 9.44 2.89
N ILE A 8 -13.40 8.28 3.29
CA ILE A 8 -12.15 8.17 4.06
C ILE A 8 -11.00 7.94 3.08
N HIS A 9 -10.00 8.81 3.13
CA HIS A 9 -8.79 8.70 2.30
C HIS A 9 -8.03 7.39 2.60
N PRO A 10 -7.35 6.79 1.61
CA PRO A 10 -6.51 5.62 1.83
C PRO A 10 -5.47 5.87 2.93
N ALA A 11 -5.30 4.90 3.83
CA ALA A 11 -4.46 5.04 5.02
C ALA A 11 -3.36 3.96 5.09
N GLU A 12 -2.12 4.38 5.36
CA GLU A 12 -1.00 3.48 5.57
C GLU A 12 -0.53 3.55 7.03
N PHE A 13 -0.51 2.42 7.71
CA PHE A 13 -0.09 2.27 9.10
C PHE A 13 1.29 1.62 9.15
N VAL A 14 2.31 2.38 9.55
CA VAL A 14 3.66 1.85 9.77
C VAL A 14 3.87 1.56 11.26
N ILE A 15 4.12 0.29 11.60
CA ILE A 15 4.33 -0.18 12.97
C ILE A 15 5.81 -0.52 13.16
N PHE A 16 6.52 0.34 13.89
CA PHE A 16 7.87 0.05 14.37
C PHE A 16 7.82 -0.92 15.55
N GLY A 17 8.62 -1.98 15.50
CA GLY A 17 8.49 -3.10 16.43
C GLY A 17 7.32 -4.01 16.06
N GLY A 18 7.12 -4.28 14.77
CA GLY A 18 6.06 -5.16 14.28
C GLY A 18 6.00 -6.52 14.98
N SER A 19 7.16 -7.13 15.28
CA SER A 19 7.25 -8.42 15.98
C SER A 19 7.04 -8.35 17.51
N SER A 20 6.73 -7.17 18.06
CA SER A 20 6.60 -6.99 19.51
C SER A 20 5.29 -7.53 20.08
N ASP A 21 5.31 -7.87 21.36
CA ASP A 21 4.12 -8.34 22.08
C ASP A 21 3.01 -7.27 22.13
N LEU A 22 3.38 -5.98 22.16
CA LEU A 22 2.42 -4.88 22.11
C LEU A 22 1.68 -4.85 20.76
N THR A 23 2.40 -5.02 19.66
CA THR A 23 1.81 -5.08 18.32
C THR A 23 0.83 -6.22 18.21
N ARG A 24 1.23 -7.41 18.64
CA ARG A 24 0.39 -8.61 18.63
C ARG A 24 -0.83 -8.47 19.53
N ARG A 25 -0.69 -7.98 20.76
CA ARG A 25 -1.77 -8.03 21.77
C ARG A 25 -2.71 -6.84 21.75
N LYS A 26 -2.29 -5.70 21.19
CA LYS A 26 -3.03 -4.43 21.30
C LYS A 26 -3.22 -3.74 19.96
N LEU A 27 -2.15 -3.48 19.21
CA LEU A 27 -2.24 -2.66 17.99
C LEU A 27 -2.99 -3.38 16.86
N VAL A 28 -2.56 -4.58 16.49
CA VAL A 28 -3.20 -5.33 15.40
C VAL A 28 -4.65 -5.73 15.73
N PRO A 29 -4.96 -6.21 16.96
CA PRO A 29 -6.35 -6.45 17.34
C PRO A 29 -7.23 -5.20 17.28
N ALA A 30 -6.73 -4.03 17.67
CA ALA A 30 -7.50 -2.79 17.58
C ALA A 30 -7.77 -2.37 16.13
N LEU A 31 -6.78 -2.51 15.25
CA LEU A 31 -6.96 -2.28 13.81
C LEU A 31 -7.97 -3.25 13.19
N PHE A 32 -7.94 -4.53 13.61
CA PHE A 32 -8.91 -5.53 13.19
C PHE A 32 -10.33 -5.18 13.66
N ASP A 33 -10.50 -4.77 14.92
CA ASP A 33 -11.79 -4.35 15.46
C ASP A 33 -12.35 -3.13 14.70
N LEU A 34 -11.52 -2.13 14.40
CA LEU A 34 -11.90 -0.96 13.58
C LEU A 34 -12.31 -1.38 12.16
N PHE A 35 -11.62 -2.35 11.58
CA PHE A 35 -11.95 -2.90 10.27
C PHE A 35 -13.29 -3.64 10.28
N ALA A 36 -13.48 -4.55 11.24
CA ALA A 36 -14.71 -5.34 11.39
C ALA A 36 -15.93 -4.44 11.66
N ASP A 37 -15.77 -3.40 12.47
CA ASP A 37 -16.84 -2.46 12.80
C ASP A 37 -17.14 -1.48 11.65
N GLY A 38 -16.22 -1.37 10.69
CA GLY A 38 -16.34 -0.56 9.49
C GLY A 38 -15.95 0.90 9.63
N TRP A 39 -15.05 1.18 10.55
CA TRP A 39 -14.43 2.50 10.75
C TRP A 39 -13.14 2.68 9.95
N MET A 40 -12.66 1.62 9.27
CA MET A 40 -11.49 1.69 8.39
C MET A 40 -11.89 2.05 6.95
N PRO A 41 -11.03 2.81 6.23
CA PRO A 41 -11.18 3.00 4.80
C PRO A 41 -11.16 1.67 4.04
N ASN A 42 -11.78 1.63 2.87
CA ASN A 42 -11.80 0.43 2.02
C ASN A 42 -10.39 0.05 1.52
N ASP A 43 -9.52 1.04 1.36
CA ASP A 43 -8.12 0.87 0.98
C ASP A 43 -7.20 1.30 2.14
N PHE A 44 -6.65 0.33 2.88
CA PHE A 44 -5.65 0.59 3.91
C PHE A 44 -4.49 -0.41 3.83
N ARG A 45 -3.34 -0.03 4.38
CA ARG A 45 -2.13 -0.86 4.45
C ARG A 45 -1.56 -0.89 5.86
N VAL A 46 -1.00 -2.03 6.28
CA VAL A 46 -0.28 -2.16 7.55
C VAL A 46 1.11 -2.72 7.27
N LEU A 47 2.15 -1.92 7.52
CA LEU A 47 3.55 -2.28 7.35
C LEU A 47 4.22 -2.46 8.71
N GLY A 48 4.69 -3.67 9.01
CA GLY A 48 5.44 -3.96 10.23
C GLY A 48 6.95 -3.92 9.99
N ILE A 49 7.67 -3.04 10.69
CA ILE A 49 9.15 -2.98 10.63
C ILE A 49 9.70 -3.52 11.95
N SER A 50 10.63 -4.48 11.89
CA SER A 50 11.31 -5.00 13.08
C SER A 50 12.72 -5.49 12.77
N ARG A 51 13.52 -5.65 13.83
CA ARG A 51 14.87 -6.24 13.77
C ARG A 51 14.83 -7.78 13.73
N SER A 52 13.71 -8.38 14.10
CA SER A 52 13.51 -9.83 14.01
C SER A 52 13.28 -10.21 12.55
N ALA A 53 14.06 -11.17 12.04
CA ALA A 53 13.81 -11.75 10.73
C ALA A 53 12.50 -12.57 10.81
N MET A 54 11.43 -12.04 10.22
CA MET A 54 10.17 -12.74 9.98
C MET A 54 9.77 -12.47 8.53
N ASP A 55 9.35 -13.51 7.82
CA ASP A 55 8.69 -13.34 6.54
C ASP A 55 7.21 -12.90 6.71
N ASP A 56 6.56 -12.50 5.62
CA ASP A 56 5.18 -12.03 5.64
C ASP A 56 4.19 -13.06 6.23
N ALA A 57 4.43 -14.35 6.00
CA ALA A 57 3.55 -15.41 6.50
C ALA A 57 3.73 -15.61 8.01
N GLN A 58 4.98 -15.60 8.47
CA GLN A 58 5.35 -15.66 9.88
C GLN A 58 4.84 -14.44 10.64
N PHE A 59 4.93 -13.26 10.04
CA PHE A 59 4.40 -12.03 10.63
C PHE A 59 2.88 -12.08 10.74
N ARG A 60 2.16 -12.50 9.68
CA ARG A 60 0.70 -12.67 9.71
C ARG A 60 0.27 -13.67 10.75
N ASP A 61 0.95 -14.81 10.87
CA ASP A 61 0.65 -15.82 11.90
C ASP A 61 0.92 -15.24 13.30
N HIS A 62 2.04 -14.55 13.49
CA HIS A 62 2.40 -13.91 14.75
C HIS A 62 1.32 -12.95 15.23
N VAL A 63 0.81 -12.06 14.36
CA VAL A 63 -0.22 -11.08 14.73
C VAL A 63 -1.64 -11.67 14.75
N CYS A 64 -1.92 -12.70 13.93
CA CYS A 64 -3.17 -13.47 13.96
C CYS A 64 -3.41 -14.10 15.34
N ARG A 65 -2.35 -14.55 16.03
CA ARG A 65 -2.45 -15.13 17.37
C ARG A 65 -2.97 -14.14 18.42
N GLY A 66 -2.96 -12.84 18.14
CA GLY A 66 -3.53 -11.80 19.01
C GLY A 66 -4.99 -11.46 18.70
N ILE A 67 -5.47 -11.75 17.48
CA ILE A 67 -6.83 -11.46 17.05
C ILE A 67 -7.78 -12.54 17.59
N GLY A 68 -8.78 -12.13 18.37
CA GLY A 68 -9.80 -13.00 18.99
C GLY A 68 -9.59 -13.31 20.47
N GLY A 69 -8.45 -12.93 21.07
CA GLY A 69 -8.16 -13.21 22.49
C GLY A 69 -8.57 -12.12 23.49
N ASN A 70 -8.90 -10.90 23.02
CA ASN A 70 -9.20 -9.74 23.89
C ASN A 70 -9.99 -8.60 23.20
N GLY A 71 -10.40 -8.76 21.94
CA GLY A 71 -11.12 -7.75 21.15
C GLY A 71 -12.63 -7.86 21.33
N ARG A 72 -13.37 -6.78 21.00
CA ARG A 72 -14.84 -6.74 21.12
C ARG A 72 -15.53 -7.71 20.16
N ASN A 73 -14.88 -8.05 19.05
CA ASN A 73 -15.37 -8.99 18.05
C ASN A 73 -14.65 -10.33 18.20
N GLY A 74 -15.42 -11.37 18.52
CA GLY A 74 -14.92 -12.71 18.84
C GLY A 74 -14.34 -13.50 17.64
N PRO A 75 -13.84 -14.72 17.89
CA PRO A 75 -12.98 -15.49 16.98
C PRO A 75 -13.60 -15.97 15.65
N GLU A 76 -14.86 -15.67 15.36
CA GLU A 76 -15.65 -16.43 14.38
C GLU A 76 -15.70 -15.85 12.97
N ASP A 77 -15.30 -14.60 12.75
CA ASP A 77 -15.35 -14.02 11.40
C ASP A 77 -14.08 -14.32 10.60
N LYS A 78 -13.93 -15.59 10.18
CA LYS A 78 -12.86 -16.03 9.26
C LYS A 78 -12.79 -15.16 8.01
N LYS A 79 -13.94 -14.71 7.48
CA LYS A 79 -14.01 -13.84 6.31
C LYS A 79 -13.43 -12.46 6.61
N ALA A 80 -13.77 -11.85 7.74
CA ALA A 80 -13.17 -10.58 8.14
C ALA A 80 -11.66 -10.69 8.37
N ARG A 81 -11.18 -11.81 8.94
CA ARG A 81 -9.74 -12.06 9.13
C ARG A 81 -9.00 -12.18 7.80
N GLU A 82 -9.55 -12.95 6.86
CA GLU A 82 -9.00 -13.05 5.50
C GLU A 82 -9.00 -11.70 4.77
N ALA A 83 -10.08 -10.92 4.92
CA ALA A 83 -10.19 -9.59 4.33
C ALA A 83 -9.23 -8.58 4.96
N PHE A 84 -8.93 -8.69 6.26
CA PHE A 84 -7.98 -7.82 6.95
C PHE A 84 -6.51 -8.08 6.54
N PHE A 85 -6.13 -9.34 6.31
CA PHE A 85 -4.78 -9.72 5.89
C PHE A 85 -4.61 -9.82 4.37
N ARG A 86 -5.56 -9.29 3.62
CA ARG A 86 -5.52 -9.36 2.16
C ARG A 86 -4.26 -8.65 1.67
N PRO A 87 -3.40 -9.32 0.87
CA PRO A 87 -2.22 -8.68 0.30
C PRO A 87 -2.66 -7.50 -0.58
N SER A 88 -1.86 -6.44 -0.70
CA SER A 88 -2.19 -5.31 -1.57
C SER A 88 -2.58 -5.80 -2.98
N ALA A 89 -3.77 -5.40 -3.44
CA ALA A 89 -4.20 -5.66 -4.82
C ALA A 89 -3.15 -5.07 -5.77
N LEU A 90 -2.73 -5.84 -6.78
CA LEU A 90 -1.80 -5.33 -7.79
C LEU A 90 -2.48 -4.32 -8.71
N PHE A 91 -3.79 -4.48 -8.90
CA PHE A 91 -4.58 -3.66 -9.80
C PHE A 91 -5.92 -3.32 -9.14
N CYS A 92 -6.25 -2.03 -9.17
CA CYS A 92 -7.47 -1.49 -8.59
C CYS A 92 -8.12 -0.57 -9.62
N LEU A 93 -9.35 -0.86 -10.04
CA LEU A 93 -10.11 -0.03 -10.96
C LEU A 93 -11.34 0.53 -10.23
N ARG A 94 -11.41 1.86 -10.13
CA ARG A 94 -12.61 2.57 -9.67
C ARG A 94 -13.49 2.91 -10.87
N PHE A 95 -14.76 2.53 -10.82
CA PHE A 95 -15.73 2.92 -11.82
C PHE A 95 -17.13 3.07 -11.22
N GLU A 96 -17.99 3.84 -11.89
CA GLU A 96 -19.36 4.09 -11.47
C GLU A 96 -20.28 2.98 -11.98
N VAL A 97 -21.11 2.43 -11.10
CA VAL A 97 -22.16 1.46 -11.46
C VAL A 97 -23.51 1.92 -10.96
N LYS A 98 -24.58 1.47 -11.63
CA LYS A 98 -25.93 1.66 -11.12
C LYS A 98 -26.07 0.94 -9.77
N LYS A 99 -26.39 1.69 -8.72
CA LYS A 99 -26.77 1.16 -7.42
C LYS A 99 -27.99 0.25 -7.56
N PRO A 100 -27.95 -0.99 -7.06
CA PRO A 100 -29.09 -1.89 -7.12
C PRO A 100 -30.33 -1.25 -6.49
N GLY A 101 -31.43 -1.18 -7.25
CA GLY A 101 -32.66 -0.53 -6.82
C GLY A 101 -33.52 -0.01 -7.96
N VAL A 102 -34.70 0.48 -7.59
CA VAL A 102 -35.72 1.01 -8.51
C VAL A 102 -35.33 2.41 -9.02
N LYS A 103 -34.53 3.15 -8.25
CA LYS A 103 -34.03 4.49 -8.60
C LYS A 103 -32.74 4.39 -9.40
N LEU A 104 -32.58 5.22 -10.44
CA LEU A 104 -31.34 5.35 -11.19
C LEU A 104 -30.37 6.23 -10.39
N GLN A 105 -29.50 5.60 -9.61
CA GLN A 105 -28.44 6.26 -8.85
C GLN A 105 -27.13 5.54 -9.17
N LEU A 106 -26.08 6.29 -9.47
CA LEU A 106 -24.74 5.75 -9.65
C LEU A 106 -24.01 5.71 -8.30
N ALA A 107 -23.13 4.73 -8.15
CA ALA A 107 -22.23 4.63 -7.00
C ALA A 107 -20.85 4.13 -7.48
N PRO A 108 -19.75 4.69 -6.94
CA PRO A 108 -18.42 4.19 -7.22
C PRO A 108 -18.27 2.79 -6.64
N VAL A 109 -17.70 1.89 -7.41
CA VAL A 109 -17.25 0.58 -6.94
C VAL A 109 -15.79 0.38 -7.29
N MET A 110 -15.09 -0.31 -6.40
CA MET A 110 -13.70 -0.71 -6.61
C MET A 110 -13.65 -2.16 -7.05
N MET A 111 -13.10 -2.42 -8.24
CA MET A 111 -12.69 -3.76 -8.64
C MET A 111 -11.23 -3.94 -8.27
N GLN A 112 -10.98 -4.94 -7.42
CA GLN A 112 -9.66 -5.23 -6.90
C GLN A 112 -9.21 -6.60 -7.42
N PHE A 113 -8.03 -6.65 -8.03
CA PHE A 113 -7.42 -7.88 -8.53
C PHE A 113 -6.21 -8.29 -7.69
N TYR A 114 -6.22 -9.53 -7.23
CA TYR A 114 -5.16 -10.12 -6.41
C TYR A 114 -4.52 -11.29 -7.15
N TYR A 115 -3.24 -11.17 -7.47
CA TYR A 115 -2.49 -12.19 -8.22
C TYR A 115 -2.49 -13.56 -7.53
N ARG A 116 -2.32 -13.55 -6.20
CA ARG A 116 -2.29 -14.77 -5.38
C ARG A 116 -3.65 -15.48 -5.37
N GLU A 117 -4.76 -14.75 -5.40
CA GLU A 117 -6.11 -15.35 -5.43
C GLU A 117 -6.44 -15.92 -6.81
N ALA A 118 -6.09 -15.19 -7.87
CA ALA A 118 -6.39 -15.58 -9.24
C ALA A 118 -5.58 -16.80 -9.70
N PHE A 119 -4.28 -16.83 -9.42
CA PHE A 119 -3.37 -17.84 -9.97
C PHE A 119 -2.87 -18.86 -8.96
N LYS A 120 -3.07 -18.64 -7.65
CA LYS A 120 -2.65 -19.54 -6.55
C LYS A 120 -1.17 -19.93 -6.58
N VAL A 121 -0.33 -19.17 -7.28
CA VAL A 121 1.13 -19.36 -7.34
C VAL A 121 1.85 -18.34 -6.46
N ASN A 122 2.99 -18.76 -5.92
CA ASN A 122 3.95 -17.82 -5.35
C ASN A 122 4.65 -17.09 -6.50
N SER A 123 4.65 -15.76 -6.45
CA SER A 123 5.48 -14.97 -7.35
C SER A 123 6.94 -15.15 -6.93
N PRO A 124 7.86 -15.43 -7.86
CA PRO A 124 9.29 -15.35 -7.57
C PRO A 124 9.66 -13.93 -7.11
N GLY A 125 10.73 -13.84 -6.32
CA GLY A 125 11.29 -12.55 -5.91
C GLY A 125 11.87 -11.81 -7.11
N ALA A 126 11.91 -10.47 -7.06
CA ALA A 126 12.38 -9.65 -8.18
C ALA A 126 13.77 -10.08 -8.70
N TYR A 127 14.72 -10.36 -7.79
CA TYR A 127 16.05 -10.84 -8.18
C TYR A 127 16.06 -12.26 -8.72
N GLU A 128 15.20 -13.16 -8.22
CA GLU A 128 15.09 -14.53 -8.74
C GLU A 128 14.63 -14.51 -10.21
N THR A 129 13.66 -13.65 -10.53
CA THR A 129 13.19 -13.42 -11.90
C THR A 129 14.32 -12.89 -12.78
N LEU A 130 15.00 -11.81 -12.36
CA LEU A 130 16.08 -11.21 -13.16
C LEU A 130 17.24 -12.17 -13.40
N LEU A 131 17.65 -12.94 -12.39
CA LEU A 131 18.71 -13.94 -12.52
C LEU A 131 18.30 -15.07 -13.46
N LEU A 132 17.04 -15.52 -13.38
CA LEU A 132 16.51 -16.53 -14.29
C LEU A 132 16.47 -16.01 -15.73
N ASP A 133 16.12 -14.75 -15.94
CA ASP A 133 16.08 -14.12 -17.27
C ASP A 133 17.49 -14.03 -17.87
N ILE A 134 18.52 -13.69 -17.07
CA ILE A 134 19.92 -13.74 -17.50
C ILE A 134 20.31 -15.15 -17.95
N LEU A 135 19.96 -16.18 -17.18
CA LEU A 135 20.28 -17.58 -17.52
C LEU A 135 19.59 -18.02 -18.81
N LYS A 136 18.44 -17.45 -19.13
CA LYS A 136 17.68 -17.68 -20.38
C LYS A 136 18.14 -16.80 -21.54
N GLY A 137 18.98 -15.80 -21.28
CA GLY A 137 19.36 -14.79 -22.27
C GLY A 137 18.22 -13.83 -22.62
N ASP A 138 17.23 -13.67 -21.74
CA ASP A 138 16.14 -12.71 -21.90
C ASP A 138 16.52 -11.36 -21.29
N THR A 139 16.50 -10.31 -22.10
CA THR A 139 16.87 -8.95 -21.72
C THR A 139 15.68 -8.01 -21.53
N THR A 140 14.44 -8.52 -21.60
CA THR A 140 13.21 -7.71 -21.60
C THR A 140 13.06 -6.81 -20.37
N LEU A 141 13.50 -7.27 -19.20
CA LEU A 141 13.43 -6.53 -17.93
C LEU A 141 14.69 -5.71 -17.61
N PHE A 142 15.64 -5.65 -18.53
CA PHE A 142 16.88 -4.89 -18.36
C PHE A 142 16.79 -3.56 -19.09
N LEU A 143 17.27 -2.51 -18.43
CA LEU A 143 17.47 -1.21 -19.08
C LEU A 143 18.54 -1.34 -20.15
N ARG A 144 18.22 -0.82 -21.34
CA ARG A 144 19.19 -0.68 -22.42
C ARG A 144 20.02 0.59 -22.24
N ASP A 145 21.16 0.63 -22.93
CA ASP A 145 22.09 1.75 -22.92
C ASP A 145 21.43 3.07 -23.34
N ASP A 146 20.71 3.05 -24.47
CA ASP A 146 19.97 4.20 -25.01
C ASP A 146 18.88 4.72 -24.06
N GLN A 147 18.20 3.81 -23.34
CA GLN A 147 17.19 4.19 -22.35
C GLN A 147 17.82 4.84 -21.11
N THR A 148 19.00 4.37 -20.71
CA THR A 148 19.76 4.91 -19.58
C THR A 148 20.25 6.31 -19.90
N GLU A 149 20.84 6.51 -21.08
CA GLU A 149 21.26 7.83 -21.58
C GLU A 149 20.09 8.81 -21.70
N ALA A 150 18.93 8.36 -22.20
CA ALA A 150 17.73 9.20 -22.27
C ALA A 150 17.23 9.62 -20.87
N ALA A 151 17.22 8.70 -19.90
CA ALA A 151 16.85 9.01 -18.52
C ALA A 151 17.81 10.04 -17.89
N TRP A 152 19.11 9.87 -18.11
CA TRP A 152 20.12 10.82 -17.65
C TRP A 152 19.99 12.17 -18.34
N SER A 153 19.72 12.22 -19.64
CA SER A 153 19.53 13.48 -20.35
C SER A 153 18.40 14.35 -19.76
N VAL A 154 17.39 13.74 -19.14
CA VAL A 154 16.30 14.47 -18.47
C VAL A 154 16.68 14.88 -17.04
N MET A 155 17.40 14.03 -16.30
CA MET A 155 17.74 14.27 -14.89
C MET A 155 18.98 15.15 -14.69
N SER A 156 20.00 15.03 -15.55
CA SER A 156 21.28 15.74 -15.41
C SER A 156 21.12 17.25 -15.27
N PRO A 157 20.32 17.97 -16.10
CA PRO A 157 20.18 19.41 -15.95
C PRO A 157 19.60 19.84 -14.60
N VAL A 158 18.71 19.04 -14.02
CA VAL A 158 18.11 19.31 -12.70
C VAL A 158 19.17 19.14 -11.60
N LEU A 159 19.96 18.08 -11.68
CA LEU A 159 21.01 17.79 -10.71
C LEU A 159 22.16 18.79 -10.77
N GLU A 160 22.59 19.17 -11.98
CA GLU A 160 23.62 20.19 -12.22
C GLU A 160 23.18 21.54 -11.65
N PHE A 161 21.95 21.97 -11.95
CA PHE A 161 21.39 23.21 -11.41
C PHE A 161 21.34 23.21 -9.88
N TRP A 162 20.89 22.13 -9.24
CA TRP A 162 20.85 22.03 -7.78
C TRP A 162 22.23 22.00 -7.12
N ASN A 163 23.23 21.46 -7.81
CA ASN A 163 24.61 21.45 -7.32
C ASN A 163 25.27 22.84 -7.40
N GLU A 164 25.01 23.59 -8.47
CA GLU A 164 25.54 24.95 -8.65
C GLU A 164 24.80 26.00 -7.83
N MET A 165 23.47 25.87 -7.71
CA MET A 165 22.60 26.77 -6.96
C MET A 165 21.79 25.99 -5.92
N PRO A 166 22.38 25.72 -4.74
CA PRO A 166 21.65 25.07 -3.66
C PRO A 166 20.42 25.90 -3.28
N PRO A 167 19.23 25.27 -3.17
CA PRO A 167 18.01 25.99 -2.84
C PRO A 167 18.09 26.57 -1.43
N THR A 168 17.91 27.89 -1.32
CA THR A 168 17.86 28.61 -0.04
C THR A 168 16.54 28.40 0.70
N ASP A 169 15.46 28.15 -0.04
CA ASP A 169 14.11 27.88 0.49
C ASP A 169 13.65 26.48 0.07
N PHE A 170 14.37 25.45 0.51
CA PHE A 170 13.98 24.07 0.22
C PHE A 170 12.75 23.70 1.06
N PRO A 171 11.62 23.32 0.45
CA PRO A 171 10.39 23.05 1.18
C PRO A 171 10.51 21.73 1.94
N ASN A 172 10.81 21.84 3.23
CA ASN A 172 10.92 20.69 4.11
C ASN A 172 9.53 20.22 4.57
N TYR A 173 9.46 18.99 5.05
CA TYR A 173 8.22 18.36 5.48
C TYR A 173 8.44 17.49 6.72
N GLN A 174 7.38 17.28 7.49
CA GLN A 174 7.45 16.44 8.68
C GLN A 174 7.57 14.97 8.27
N ALA A 175 8.50 14.22 8.88
CA ALA A 175 8.61 12.79 8.64
C ALA A 175 7.28 12.08 8.93
N GLY A 176 6.81 11.27 7.98
CA GLY A 176 5.50 10.61 8.03
C GLY A 176 4.34 11.42 7.43
N SER A 177 4.58 12.65 6.99
CA SER A 177 3.64 13.37 6.12
C SER A 177 3.85 13.00 4.63
N TRP A 178 2.89 13.38 3.78
CA TRP A 178 2.91 13.11 2.33
C TRP A 178 3.94 13.93 1.54
N GLY A 179 4.65 14.85 2.20
CA GLY A 179 5.58 15.77 1.57
C GLY A 179 5.24 17.22 1.90
N PRO A 180 5.95 18.18 1.28
CA PRO A 180 5.68 19.60 1.50
C PRO A 180 4.42 20.06 0.76
N ALA A 181 3.74 21.07 1.30
CA ALA A 181 2.56 21.68 0.64
C ALA A 181 2.83 22.17 -0.79
N ALA A 182 4.09 22.51 -1.10
CA ALA A 182 4.51 22.88 -2.46
C ALA A 182 4.30 21.75 -3.48
N ALA A 183 4.37 20.48 -3.07
CA ALA A 183 4.10 19.34 -3.94
C ALA A 183 2.61 19.26 -4.32
N ASP A 184 1.70 19.45 -3.36
CA ASP A 184 0.26 19.48 -3.63
C ASP A 184 -0.10 20.66 -4.55
N MET A 185 0.51 21.83 -4.33
CA MET A 185 0.33 23.00 -5.18
C MET A 185 0.80 22.75 -6.62
N LEU A 186 1.89 21.99 -6.81
CA LEU A 186 2.40 21.65 -8.14
C LEU A 186 1.39 20.80 -8.91
N ILE A 187 0.80 19.79 -8.26
CA ILE A 187 -0.19 18.89 -8.87
C ILE A 187 -1.51 19.64 -9.14
N ALA A 188 -1.94 20.48 -8.20
CA ALA A 188 -3.17 21.29 -8.31
C ALA A 188 -3.15 22.27 -9.49
N ARG A 189 -1.97 22.76 -9.90
CA ARG A 189 -1.83 23.63 -11.09
C ARG A 189 -2.27 22.95 -12.38
N GLU A 190 -2.18 21.62 -12.46
CA GLU A 190 -2.64 20.84 -13.61
C GLU A 190 -4.10 20.36 -13.47
N GLY A 191 -4.85 20.86 -12.48
CA GLY A 191 -6.24 20.48 -12.22
C GLY A 191 -6.38 19.05 -11.67
N ARG A 192 -5.29 18.48 -11.15
CA ARG A 192 -5.26 17.17 -10.48
C ARG A 192 -5.21 17.38 -8.97
N THR A 193 -5.87 16.53 -8.21
CA THR A 193 -5.94 16.57 -6.74
C THR A 193 -5.93 15.17 -6.18
#